data_AF-A0A8T6M615-F1
#
_entry.id   AF-A0A8T6M615-F1
#
_cell.length_a   1.000
_cell.length_b   1.000
_cell.length_c   1.000
_cell.angle_alpha   90.00
_cell.angle_beta   90.00
_cell.angle_gamma   90.00
#
_symmetry.space_group_name_H-M   'P 1'
#
loop_
_entity.id
_entity.type
_entity.pdbx_description
1 polymer ?
#
loop_
_entity_poly.entity_id
_entity_poly.type
_entity_poly.pdbx_seq_one_letter_code
_entity_poly.pdbx_strand_id
1 'polypeptide(L)'
;MGKEKSFMYTDTEITVLRNFSSINTSMVLKGTGFSVINNSKSVIGNFEFEQPYDYESFGIYETSEFLTALNAMKDPKIVVSEKYLTIMDGTSKLKY
;
A
#
# COMPACT_ATOMS: atom_id res chain seq x y z
N MET A 1 -14.27 -9.33 18.72
CA MET A 1 -14.48 -8.46 17.55
C MET A 1 -13.23 -7.61 17.40
N GLY A 2 -12.30 -8.00 16.51
CA GLY A 2 -11.04 -7.28 16.33
C GLY A 2 -11.33 -5.88 15.79
N LYS A 3 -10.71 -4.84 16.35
CA LYS A 3 -10.84 -3.48 15.82
C LYS A 3 -10.37 -3.49 14.35
N GLU A 4 -11.16 -2.93 13.45
CA GLU A 4 -10.73 -2.62 12.08
C GLU A 4 -9.48 -1.75 12.15
N LYS A 5 -8.34 -2.29 11.71
CA LYS A 5 -7.08 -1.55 11.68
C LYS A 5 -7.10 -0.65 10.46
N SER A 6 -6.89 0.63 10.68
CA SER A 6 -6.93 1.61 9.60
C SER A 6 -5.91 2.71 9.81
N PHE A 7 -5.35 3.20 8.71
CA PHE A 7 -4.27 4.17 8.68
C PHE A 7 -4.33 5.00 7.39
N MET A 8 -3.53 6.06 7.33
CA MET A 8 -3.35 6.90 6.15
C MET A 8 -1.86 6.91 5.84
N TYR A 9 -1.50 6.87 4.55
CA TYR A 9 -0.11 7.00 4.17
C TYR A 9 0.35 8.45 4.29
N THR A 10 1.62 8.64 4.64
CA THR A 10 2.30 9.94 4.57
C THR A 10 2.69 10.29 3.14
N ASP A 11 2.98 11.56 2.88
CA ASP A 11 3.46 12.01 1.57
C ASP A 11 4.75 11.30 1.12
N THR A 12 5.62 10.97 2.09
CA THR A 12 6.84 10.20 1.87
C THR A 12 6.50 8.79 1.41
N GLU A 13 5.57 8.11 2.08
CA GLU A 13 5.13 6.76 1.73
C GLU A 13 4.48 6.71 0.34
N ILE A 14 3.64 7.69 0.01
CA ILE A 14 3.06 7.83 -1.34
C ILE A 14 4.15 8.05 -2.39
N THR A 15 5.18 8.84 -2.07
CA THR A 15 6.32 9.07 -2.98
C THR A 15 7.12 7.80 -3.21
N VAL A 16 7.34 6.99 -2.16
CA VAL A 16 7.99 5.68 -2.29
C VAL A 16 7.17 4.74 -3.15
N LEU A 17 5.85 4.65 -2.94
CA LEU A 17 4.97 3.83 -3.79
C LEU A 17 5.09 4.25 -5.27
N ARG A 18 5.13 5.55 -5.56
CA ARG A 18 5.34 6.08 -6.93
C ARG A 18 6.71 5.70 -7.49
N ASN A 19 7.75 5.67 -6.67
CA ASN A 19 9.06 5.20 -7.11
C ASN A 19 9.04 3.68 -7.38
N PHE A 20 8.42 2.89 -6.51
CA PHE A 20 8.38 1.43 -6.62
C PHE A 20 7.58 0.96 -7.83
N SER A 21 6.50 1.66 -8.21
CA SER A 21 5.75 1.35 -9.43
C SER A 21 6.58 1.51 -10.73
N SER A 22 7.68 2.28 -10.68
CA SER A 22 8.63 2.39 -11.81
C SER A 22 9.67 1.25 -11.84
N ILE A 23 9.87 0.54 -10.72
CA ILE A 23 10.82 -0.57 -10.60
C ILE A 23 10.18 -1.89 -11.02
N ASN A 24 8.94 -2.15 -10.57
CA ASN A 24 8.14 -3.31 -10.95
C ASN A 24 6.65 -2.95 -10.92
N THR A 25 5.84 -3.63 -11.74
CA THR A 25 4.38 -3.52 -11.71
C THR A 25 3.81 -4.03 -10.39
N SER A 26 4.43 -5.04 -9.78
CA SER A 26 3.98 -5.64 -8.51
C SER A 26 4.93 -5.35 -7.34
N MET A 27 4.38 -5.34 -6.12
CA MET A 27 5.13 -5.15 -4.88
C MET A 27 4.48 -5.88 -3.70
N VAL A 28 5.20 -5.93 -2.58
CA VAL A 28 4.69 -6.45 -1.31
C VAL A 28 4.46 -5.29 -0.35
N LEU A 29 3.23 -5.17 0.13
CA LEU A 29 2.85 -4.33 1.25
C LEU A 29 2.94 -5.14 2.55
N LYS A 30 3.68 -4.64 3.52
CA LYS A 30 3.85 -5.26 4.84
C LYS A 30 3.35 -4.30 5.91
N GLY A 31 2.94 -4.83 7.06
CA GLY A 31 2.69 -4.00 8.24
C GLY A 31 3.85 -3.06 8.58
N THR A 32 5.08 -3.50 8.32
CA THR A 32 6.30 -2.73 8.60
C THR A 32 6.75 -1.81 7.47
N GLY A 33 6.16 -1.88 6.26
CA GLY A 33 6.64 -1.09 5.12
C GLY A 33 6.34 -1.66 3.74
N PHE A 34 7.15 -1.29 2.77
CA PHE A 34 7.03 -1.72 1.37
C PHE A 34 8.26 -2.49 0.90
N SER A 35 8.08 -3.41 -0.04
CA SER A 35 9.18 -4.12 -0.69
C SER A 35 8.88 -4.34 -2.17
N VAL A 36 9.87 -4.09 -3.02
CA VAL A 36 9.80 -4.31 -4.47
C VAL A 36 11.06 -5.01 -4.95
N ILE A 37 10.91 -5.90 -5.93
CA ILE A 37 12.02 -6.52 -6.63
C ILE A 37 11.77 -6.38 -8.13
N ASN A 38 12.76 -5.93 -8.89
CA ASN A 38 12.60 -5.87 -10.35
C ASN A 38 12.59 -7.28 -10.98
N ASN A 39 12.15 -7.39 -12.24
CA ASN A 39 12.00 -8.69 -12.91
C ASN A 39 13.32 -9.48 -13.02
N SER A 40 14.46 -8.81 -13.19
CA SER A 40 15.78 -9.43 -13.24
C SER A 40 16.34 -9.80 -11.86
N LYS A 41 15.62 -9.50 -10.77
CA LYS A 41 16.05 -9.71 -9.37
C LYS A 41 17.37 -9.01 -9.01
N SER A 42 17.73 -7.98 -9.76
CA SER A 42 18.97 -7.22 -9.58
C SER A 42 18.79 -5.97 -8.73
N VAL A 43 17.55 -5.47 -8.60
CA VAL A 43 17.19 -4.31 -7.77
C VAL A 43 16.17 -4.77 -6.75
N ILE A 44 16.47 -4.51 -5.48
CA ILE A 44 15.57 -4.75 -4.34
C ILE A 44 15.41 -3.41 -3.62
N GLY A 45 14.19 -2.91 -3.55
CA GLY A 45 13.82 -1.73 -2.77
C GLY A 45 13.10 -2.16 -1.50
N ASN A 46 13.48 -1.57 -0.37
CA ASN A 46 12.74 -1.69 0.89
C ASN A 46 12.55 -0.30 1.49
N PHE A 47 11.38 -0.08 2.06
CA PHE A 47 11.06 1.11 2.83
C PHE A 47 10.37 0.68 4.11
N GLU A 48 10.79 1.24 5.24
CA GLU A 48 10.21 0.96 6.55
C GLU A 48 9.36 2.15 6.98
N PHE A 49 8.16 1.88 7.50
CA PHE A 49 7.33 2.91 8.09
C PHE A 49 7.94 3.39 9.40
N GLU A 50 7.85 4.70 9.68
CA GLU A 50 8.27 5.25 10.99
C GLU A 50 7.48 4.62 12.13
N GLN A 51 6.20 4.32 11.88
CA GLN A 51 5.35 3.55 12.79
C GLN A 51 4.80 2.32 12.07
N PRO A 52 5.25 1.11 12.45
CA PRO A 52 4.74 -0.11 11.84
C PRO A 52 3.30 -0.38 12.27
N TYR A 53 2.57 -1.00 11.37
CA TYR A 53 1.22 -1.49 11.60
C TYR A 53 1.22 -3.01 11.80
N ASP A 54 0.25 -3.48 12.55
CA ASP A 54 0.10 -4.91 12.82
C ASP A 54 -0.91 -5.51 11.83
N TYR A 55 -0.46 -5.96 10.66
CA TYR A 55 -1.28 -6.69 9.71
C TYR A 55 -0.45 -7.62 8.81
N GLU A 56 -1.10 -8.66 8.27
CA GLU A 56 -0.49 -9.64 7.37
C GLU A 56 -0.06 -9.03 6.04
N SER A 57 1.02 -9.54 5.44
CA SER A 57 1.52 -8.95 4.19
C SER A 57 0.56 -9.18 3.02
N PHE A 58 0.40 -8.16 2.17
CA PHE A 58 -0.38 -8.19 0.94
C PHE A 58 0.53 -8.11 -0.29
N GLY A 59 0.18 -8.87 -1.33
CA GLY A 59 0.71 -8.64 -2.67
C GLY A 59 -0.13 -7.59 -3.37
N ILE A 60 0.51 -6.54 -3.88
CA ILE A 60 -0.10 -5.58 -4.79
C ILE A 60 0.34 -5.98 -6.20
N TYR A 61 -0.61 -6.43 -7.02
CA TYR A 61 -0.33 -6.96 -8.36
C TYR A 61 -0.08 -5.85 -9.39
N GLU A 62 -0.85 -4.76 -9.30
CA GLU A 62 -0.70 -3.58 -10.13
C GLU A 62 -0.59 -2.32 -9.27
N THR A 63 0.66 -1.95 -8.99
CA THR A 63 1.03 -0.84 -8.10
C THR A 63 0.54 0.51 -8.66
N SER A 64 0.54 0.66 -9.98
CA SER A 64 0.03 1.87 -10.65
C SER A 64 -1.48 2.03 -10.49
N GLU A 65 -2.24 0.92 -10.52
CA GLU A 65 -3.68 0.92 -10.26
C GLU A 65 -3.97 1.27 -8.80
N PHE A 66 -3.24 0.66 -7.86
CA PHE A 66 -3.35 0.97 -6.43
C PHE A 66 -3.07 2.46 -6.13
N LEU A 67 -2.03 3.03 -6.76
CA LEU A 67 -1.74 4.47 -6.68
C LEU A 67 -2.85 5.33 -7.30
N THR A 68 -3.39 4.94 -8.45
CA THR A 68 -4.51 5.65 -9.08
C THR A 68 -5.71 5.71 -8.15
N ALA A 69 -6.03 4.60 -7.49
CA ALA A 69 -7.12 4.52 -6.52
C ALA A 69 -6.90 5.43 -5.29
N LEU A 70 -5.68 5.46 -4.75
CA LEU A 70 -5.31 6.37 -3.67
C LEU A 70 -5.48 7.85 -4.08
N ASN A 71 -4.96 8.22 -5.25
CA ASN A 71 -4.99 9.60 -5.73
C ASN A 71 -6.39 10.08 -6.16
N ALA A 72 -7.32 9.16 -6.41
CA ALA A 72 -8.71 9.49 -6.73
C ALA A 72 -9.51 9.97 -5.50
N MET A 73 -8.97 9.75 -4.30
CA MET A 73 -9.58 10.16 -3.03
C MET A 73 -8.82 11.35 -2.43
N LYS A 74 -9.52 12.18 -1.66
CA LYS A 74 -8.93 13.38 -1.07
C LYS A 74 -8.08 13.02 0.15
N ASP A 75 -8.66 12.25 1.07
CA ASP A 75 -8.04 11.83 2.33
C ASP A 75 -8.16 10.30 2.48
N PRO A 76 -7.46 9.50 1.64
CA PRO A 76 -7.63 8.06 1.59
C PRO A 76 -7.17 7.38 2.88
N LYS A 77 -8.10 6.72 3.54
CA LYS A 77 -7.84 5.80 4.65
C LYS A 77 -7.77 4.38 4.13
N ILE A 78 -6.70 3.66 4.47
CA ILE A 78 -6.59 2.23 4.25
C ILE A 78 -7.21 1.51 5.43
N VAL A 79 -8.13 0.60 5.17
CA VAL A 79 -8.68 -0.34 6.14
C VAL A 79 -8.24 -1.73 5.76
N VAL A 80 -7.60 -2.43 6.69
CA VAL A 80 -7.08 -3.77 6.46
C VAL A 80 -8.07 -4.81 6.95
N SER A 81 -8.45 -5.72 6.07
CA SER A 81 -9.18 -6.95 6.39
C SER A 81 -8.26 -8.16 6.22
N GLU A 82 -8.69 -9.35 6.60
CA GLU A 82 -7.86 -10.56 6.52
C GLU A 82 -7.41 -10.92 5.09
N LYS A 83 -8.23 -10.58 4.08
CA LYS A 83 -8.03 -11.02 2.68
C LYS A 83 -7.93 -9.91 1.65
N TYR A 84 -8.16 -8.66 2.05
CA TYR A 84 -8.24 -7.54 1.14
C TYR A 84 -8.01 -6.23 1.88
N LEU A 85 -7.75 -5.18 1.12
CA LEU A 85 -7.67 -3.80 1.60
C LEU A 85 -8.92 -3.05 1.15
N THR A 86 -9.35 -2.07 1.94
CA THR A 86 -10.34 -1.09 1.50
C THR A 86 -9.71 0.28 1.57
N ILE A 87 -9.66 0.97 0.44
CA ILE A 87 -9.33 2.38 0.35
C ILE A 87 -10.65 3.14 0.53
N MET A 88 -10.73 4.05 1.48
CA MET A 88 -11.96 4.77 1.78
C MET A 88 -11.73 6.26 2.04
N ASP A 89 -12.70 7.08 1.65
CA ASP A 89 -12.77 8.51 1.93
C ASP A 89 -14.24 8.89 2.12
N GLY A 90 -14.62 9.21 3.36
CA GLY A 90 -16.02 9.40 3.75
C GLY A 90 -16.89 8.18 3.43
N THR A 91 -17.84 8.34 2.49
CA THR A 91 -18.74 7.28 2.03
C THR A 91 -18.21 6.51 0.82
N SER A 92 -17.19 7.03 0.14
CA SER A 92 -16.54 6.37 -1.00
C SER A 92 -15.68 5.22 -0.51
N LYS A 93 -15.80 4.05 -1.15
CA LYS A 93 -15.05 2.85 -0.79
C LYS A 93 -14.63 2.11 -2.06
N LEU A 94 -13.36 1.72 -2.11
CA LEU A 94 -12.81 0.81 -3.11
C LEU A 94 -12.20 -0.38 -2.38
N LYS A 95 -12.64 -1.58 -2.72
CA LYS A 95 -12.04 -2.81 -2.26
C LYS A 95 -10.94 -3.22 -3.25
N TYR A 96 -9.75 -3.48 -2.73
CA TYR A 96 -8.58 -3.94 -3.46
C TYR A 96 -8.18 -5.35 -2.98
#